data_AF-A0A9D7RPP6-F1
#
_entry.id   AF-A0A9D7RPP6-F1
#
_cell.length_a   1.000
_cell.length_b   1.000
_cell.length_c   1.000
_cell.angle_alpha   90.00
_cell.angle_beta   90.00
_cell.angle_gamma   90.00
#
_symmetry.space_group_name_H-M   'P 1'
#
loop_
_entity.id
_entity.type
_entity.pdbx_description
1 polymer ?
#
loop_
_entity_poly.entity_id
_entity_poly.type
_entity_poly.pdbx_seq_one_letter_code
_entity_poly.pdbx_strand_id
1 'polypeptide(L)'
;MNNLKPWHRTIRKNTRPTDPINMDRIERWLGADKMLHLQRSMRGWYGAPINVRDLPGSVWITKDGDFIGKFGRGGFASAYDAFEDHLRRSWRELSKPQYGIAHAGFTSISDALARASSGNSQNLNGTISKAGPTKVVGSASSLWRVGTQPIAGAAGAAAPGGTAHVKSNTGAMAFNNPSSGTLHLVGADFSASIINNAVMLYDRLFSVAKTIASVANESVTGVPTRYQSSTATTEDYAGGNFLFMEVGATAYANTAHNWGVAGGSNECLYRNQAGTDNSILPVLAGNPGGVATIADRFDMPVNTWFAPLASGDTGIMDLAQMRCSASVATGALNFVIGHPIGIMAFPVINSLLPFDWLTNRNQAPRIFDNACLAMFELPAPATTATTYTGMIYATSAAP
;
A
#
# COMPACT_ATOMS: atom_id res chain seq x y z
N MET A 1 -36.38 1.58 -3.59
CA MET A 1 -35.16 2.05 -4.30
C MET A 1 -33.97 1.66 -3.46
N ASN A 2 -32.90 1.09 -4.04
CA ASN A 2 -31.75 0.66 -3.25
C ASN A 2 -30.85 1.84 -2.89
N ASN A 3 -30.59 2.03 -1.60
CA ASN A 3 -29.67 3.05 -1.11
C ASN A 3 -28.23 2.69 -1.49
N LEU A 4 -27.68 3.39 -2.49
CA LEU A 4 -26.28 3.27 -2.90
C LEU A 4 -25.35 3.69 -1.73
N LYS A 5 -24.69 2.72 -1.07
CA LYS A 5 -23.63 3.00 -0.07
C LYS A 5 -22.62 3.99 -0.68
N PRO A 6 -22.09 4.98 0.07
CA PRO A 6 -21.30 6.08 -0.51
C PRO A 6 -20.13 5.65 -1.41
N TRP A 7 -19.47 4.52 -1.09
CA TRP A 7 -18.34 3.99 -1.86
C TRP A 7 -18.68 3.57 -3.30
N HIS A 8 -19.96 3.37 -3.65
CA HIS A 8 -20.38 3.13 -5.04
C HIS A 8 -20.05 4.32 -5.96
N ARG A 9 -19.87 5.53 -5.41
CA ARG A 9 -19.48 6.73 -6.18
C ARG A 9 -18.00 6.71 -6.56
N THR A 10 -17.16 6.04 -5.78
CA THR A 10 -15.70 5.92 -5.99
C THR A 10 -15.32 4.75 -6.91
N ILE A 11 -16.29 3.92 -7.34
CA ILE A 11 -16.07 2.79 -8.24
C ILE A 11 -16.31 3.21 -9.70
N ARG A 12 -15.31 3.02 -10.57
CA ARG A 12 -15.50 3.05 -12.02
C ARG A 12 -16.52 1.97 -12.40
N LYS A 13 -17.69 2.38 -12.88
CA LYS A 13 -18.89 1.53 -13.11
C LYS A 13 -18.67 0.27 -13.94
N ASN A 14 -17.60 0.19 -14.74
CA ASN A 14 -17.35 -0.91 -15.68
C ASN A 14 -16.15 -1.82 -15.30
N THR A 15 -15.43 -1.59 -14.18
CA THR A 15 -14.12 -2.26 -13.96
C THR A 15 -13.85 -2.89 -12.59
N ARG A 16 -14.68 -2.70 -11.55
CA ARG A 16 -14.48 -3.38 -10.24
C ARG A 16 -15.72 -4.18 -9.83
N PRO A 17 -15.58 -5.34 -9.18
CA PRO A 17 -16.71 -6.19 -8.82
C PRO A 17 -17.39 -5.65 -7.55
N THR A 18 -18.70 -5.40 -7.62
CA THR A 18 -19.48 -4.77 -6.54
C THR A 18 -20.14 -5.76 -5.59
N ASP A 19 -20.08 -7.06 -5.89
CA ASP A 19 -20.85 -8.09 -5.20
C ASP A 19 -20.33 -8.29 -3.76
N PRO A 20 -21.18 -8.23 -2.72
CA PRO A 20 -20.74 -8.46 -1.34
C PRO A 20 -20.40 -9.94 -1.12
N ILE A 21 -19.31 -10.20 -0.40
CA ILE A 21 -18.90 -11.56 -0.03
C ILE A 21 -19.45 -11.89 1.37
N ASN A 22 -19.94 -13.12 1.58
CA ASN A 22 -20.30 -13.57 2.92
C ASN A 22 -19.05 -13.60 3.83
N MET A 23 -19.09 -12.83 4.92
CA MET A 23 -18.04 -12.73 5.92
C MET A 23 -17.65 -14.09 6.52
N ASP A 24 -18.59 -15.03 6.74
CA ASP A 24 -18.29 -16.35 7.31
C ASP A 24 -17.20 -17.09 6.52
N ARG A 25 -17.16 -16.87 5.20
CA ARG A 25 -16.18 -17.48 4.29
C ARG A 25 -14.83 -16.76 4.32
N ILE A 26 -14.83 -15.44 4.55
CA ILE A 26 -13.61 -14.65 4.74
C ILE A 26 -12.98 -15.00 6.09
N GLU A 27 -13.79 -15.07 7.14
CA GLU A 27 -13.39 -15.47 8.50
C GLU A 27 -12.81 -16.90 8.52
N ARG A 28 -13.50 -17.87 7.89
CA ARG A 28 -13.01 -19.25 7.77
C ARG A 28 -11.71 -19.36 6.97
N TRP A 29 -11.40 -18.40 6.10
CA TRP A 29 -10.17 -18.38 5.33
C TRP A 29 -9.00 -17.72 6.06
N LEU A 30 -9.19 -16.50 6.56
CA LEU A 30 -8.15 -15.67 7.19
C LEU A 30 -7.97 -15.90 8.70
N GLY A 31 -8.99 -16.42 9.37
CA GLY A 31 -9.17 -16.31 10.81
C GLY A 31 -9.85 -14.99 11.21
N ALA A 32 -10.67 -15.04 12.27
CA ALA A 32 -11.45 -13.90 12.76
C ALA A 32 -10.59 -12.69 13.14
N ASP A 33 -9.51 -12.90 13.88
CA ASP A 33 -8.59 -11.82 14.27
C ASP A 33 -7.99 -11.09 13.08
N LYS A 34 -7.64 -11.82 12.01
CA LYS A 34 -7.05 -11.25 10.80
C LYS A 34 -8.08 -10.47 9.98
N MET A 35 -9.29 -11.01 9.84
CA MET A 35 -10.42 -10.28 9.25
C MET A 35 -10.69 -8.98 10.00
N LEU A 36 -10.86 -9.05 11.32
CA LEU A 36 -11.15 -7.89 12.18
C LEU A 36 -10.01 -6.85 12.17
N HIS A 37 -8.75 -7.27 12.15
CA HIS A 37 -7.61 -6.37 12.03
C HIS A 37 -7.59 -5.63 10.68
N LEU A 38 -7.87 -6.31 9.56
CA LEU A 38 -7.99 -5.66 8.25
C LEU A 38 -9.17 -4.68 8.21
N GLN A 39 -10.33 -5.06 8.76
CA GLN A 39 -11.51 -4.18 8.86
C GLN A 39 -11.23 -2.92 9.69
N ARG A 40 -10.60 -3.07 10.87
CA ARG A 40 -10.17 -1.95 11.71
C ARG A 40 -9.19 -1.03 10.98
N SER A 41 -8.24 -1.60 10.23
CA SER A 41 -7.21 -0.85 9.49
C SER A 41 -7.75 -0.08 8.27
N MET A 42 -8.95 -0.40 7.77
CA MET A 42 -9.58 0.28 6.63
C MET A 42 -10.70 1.25 7.03
N ARG A 43 -11.03 1.34 8.32
CA ARG A 43 -12.15 2.14 8.83
C ARG A 43 -11.95 3.63 8.54
N GLY A 44 -12.83 4.20 7.73
CA GLY A 44 -12.80 5.62 7.37
C GLY A 44 -11.91 5.96 6.18
N TRP A 45 -11.38 4.97 5.46
CA TRP A 45 -10.64 5.17 4.21
C TRP A 45 -11.50 5.91 3.17
N TYR A 46 -11.03 7.03 2.65
CA TYR A 46 -11.81 7.85 1.69
C TYR A 46 -11.66 7.39 0.24
N GLY A 47 -10.59 6.66 -0.09
CA GLY A 47 -10.27 6.28 -1.46
C GLY A 47 -11.14 5.15 -2.02
N ALA A 48 -10.84 4.74 -3.25
CA ALA A 48 -11.47 3.56 -3.84
C ALA A 48 -11.09 2.28 -3.07
N PRO A 49 -11.90 1.20 -3.12
CA PRO A 49 -11.58 -0.07 -2.46
C PRO A 49 -10.18 -0.60 -2.84
N ILE A 50 -9.46 -1.20 -1.89
CA ILE A 50 -8.10 -1.73 -2.09
C ILE A 50 -8.18 -3.26 -2.17
N ASN A 51 -7.44 -3.88 -3.08
CA ASN A 51 -7.47 -5.34 -3.23
C ASN A 51 -6.61 -6.04 -2.17
N VAL A 52 -7.16 -7.10 -1.56
CA VAL A 52 -6.52 -7.92 -0.52
C VAL A 52 -6.10 -9.25 -1.14
N ARG A 53 -4.80 -9.44 -1.33
CA ARG A 53 -4.25 -10.48 -2.23
C ARG A 53 -4.12 -11.87 -1.61
N ASP A 54 -4.22 -11.93 -0.28
CA ASP A 54 -4.31 -13.14 0.54
C ASP A 54 -5.66 -13.90 0.35
N LEU A 55 -6.64 -13.25 -0.29
CA LEU A 55 -7.97 -13.82 -0.53
C LEU A 55 -8.10 -14.35 -1.97
N PRO A 56 -8.14 -15.68 -2.20
CA PRO A 56 -8.20 -16.26 -3.54
C PRO A 56 -9.45 -15.85 -4.34
N GLY A 57 -9.19 -15.04 -5.35
CA GLY A 57 -10.16 -14.38 -6.22
C GLY A 57 -9.92 -12.86 -6.26
N SER A 58 -10.77 -12.12 -6.98
CA SER A 58 -10.67 -10.65 -6.98
C SER A 58 -11.46 -10.08 -5.80
N VAL A 59 -10.83 -10.05 -4.62
CA VAL A 59 -11.45 -9.53 -3.38
C VAL A 59 -10.87 -8.17 -2.97
N TRP A 60 -11.76 -7.23 -2.66
CA TRP A 60 -11.44 -5.86 -2.33
C TRP A 60 -12.05 -5.49 -0.97
N ILE A 61 -11.29 -4.79 -0.14
CA ILE A 61 -11.78 -4.24 1.12
C ILE A 61 -12.18 -2.77 0.92
N THR A 62 -13.35 -2.41 1.45
CA THR A 62 -13.95 -1.08 1.33
C THR A 62 -13.70 -0.22 2.58
N LYS A 63 -14.10 1.06 2.52
CA LYS A 63 -13.97 2.06 3.60
C LYS A 63 -14.64 1.71 4.93
N ASP A 64 -15.61 0.81 4.89
CA ASP A 64 -16.43 0.41 6.03
C ASP A 64 -15.98 -0.95 6.59
N GLY A 65 -14.96 -1.58 5.99
CA GLY A 65 -14.53 -2.95 6.29
C GLY A 65 -15.33 -4.03 5.56
N ASP A 66 -16.34 -3.69 4.75
CA ASP A 66 -17.01 -4.68 3.89
C ASP A 66 -16.00 -5.26 2.87
N PHE A 67 -16.03 -6.57 2.66
CA PHE A 67 -15.32 -7.24 1.56
C PHE A 67 -16.25 -7.44 0.36
N ILE A 68 -15.80 -7.01 -0.82
CA ILE A 68 -16.53 -7.13 -2.09
C ILE A 68 -15.71 -7.87 -3.14
N GLY A 69 -16.40 -8.57 -4.04
CA GLY A 69 -15.83 -9.17 -5.23
C GLY A 69 -16.04 -10.68 -5.34
N LYS A 70 -15.21 -11.33 -6.17
CA LYS A 70 -15.34 -12.77 -6.44
C LYS A 70 -14.43 -13.55 -5.49
N PHE A 71 -15.02 -14.33 -4.59
CA PHE A 71 -14.29 -15.18 -3.64
C PHE A 71 -14.60 -16.66 -3.86
N GLY A 72 -13.56 -17.46 -4.15
CA GLY A 72 -13.70 -18.87 -4.54
C GLY A 72 -13.59 -19.90 -3.42
N ARG A 73 -13.00 -19.55 -2.26
CA ARG A 73 -12.67 -20.52 -1.18
C ARG A 73 -13.41 -20.22 0.14
N GLY A 74 -12.88 -20.63 1.29
CA GLY A 74 -13.53 -20.44 2.59
C GLY A 74 -14.87 -21.18 2.77
N GLY A 75 -15.17 -22.17 1.92
CA GLY A 75 -16.36 -23.03 2.07
C GLY A 75 -16.16 -24.00 3.23
N PHE A 76 -15.24 -24.95 3.05
CA PHE A 76 -14.86 -25.97 4.05
C PHE A 76 -13.39 -25.89 4.49
N ALA A 77 -12.54 -25.16 3.76
CA ALA A 77 -11.09 -25.10 3.96
C ALA A 77 -10.61 -23.65 4.19
N SER A 78 -9.66 -23.52 5.10
CA SER A 78 -8.94 -22.28 5.46
C SER A 78 -7.73 -22.01 4.56
N ALA A 79 -7.06 -20.87 4.77
CA ALA A 79 -5.77 -20.59 4.14
C ALA A 79 -4.69 -21.63 4.52
N TYR A 80 -4.72 -22.14 5.76
CA TYR A 80 -3.76 -23.15 6.24
C TYR A 80 -3.96 -24.49 5.52
N ASP A 81 -5.20 -24.99 5.46
CA ASP A 81 -5.50 -26.28 4.79
C ASP A 81 -5.12 -26.22 3.30
N ALA A 82 -5.39 -25.08 2.66
CA ALA A 82 -5.03 -24.85 1.27
C ALA A 82 -3.51 -24.68 1.03
N PHE A 83 -2.77 -24.18 2.01
CA PHE A 83 -1.31 -24.12 1.98
C PHE A 83 -0.70 -25.49 2.22
N GLU A 84 -1.23 -26.28 3.17
CA GLU A 84 -0.81 -27.66 3.37
C GLU A 84 -1.07 -28.51 2.11
N ASP A 85 -2.24 -28.37 1.49
CA ASP A 85 -2.57 -29.09 0.27
C ASP A 85 -1.73 -28.61 -0.94
N HIS A 86 -1.34 -27.32 -0.99
CA HIS A 86 -0.34 -26.83 -1.94
C HIS A 86 1.04 -27.47 -1.69
N LEU A 87 1.55 -27.46 -0.46
CA LEU A 87 2.82 -28.11 -0.12
C LEU A 87 2.79 -29.61 -0.45
N ARG A 88 1.73 -30.33 -0.07
CA ARG A 88 1.55 -31.76 -0.39
C ARG A 88 1.56 -32.03 -1.90
N ARG A 89 1.05 -31.11 -2.72
CA ARG A 89 1.16 -31.19 -4.20
C ARG A 89 2.58 -30.89 -4.66
N SER A 90 3.17 -29.78 -4.23
CA SER A 90 4.53 -29.37 -4.63
C SER A 90 5.58 -30.43 -4.27
N TRP A 91 5.51 -31.03 -3.07
CA TRP A 91 6.37 -32.17 -2.69
C TRP A 91 6.15 -33.40 -3.58
N ARG A 92 4.90 -33.71 -3.97
CA ARG A 92 4.60 -34.82 -4.90
C ARG A 92 5.13 -34.56 -6.31
N GLU A 93 5.04 -33.34 -6.83
CA GLU A 93 5.58 -33.00 -8.15
C GLU A 93 7.12 -32.93 -8.14
N LEU A 94 7.74 -32.35 -7.10
CA LEU A 94 9.19 -32.37 -6.90
C LEU A 94 9.78 -33.79 -6.77
N SER A 95 8.98 -34.76 -6.34
CA SER A 95 9.37 -36.17 -6.26
C SER A 95 9.19 -36.96 -7.58
N LYS A 96 8.70 -36.34 -8.66
CA LYS A 96 8.59 -36.97 -9.98
C LYS A 96 9.73 -36.52 -10.90
N PRO A 97 10.33 -37.43 -11.71
CA PRO A 97 11.16 -37.01 -12.82
C PRO A 97 10.33 -36.20 -13.84
N GLN A 98 10.79 -34.98 -14.12
CA GLN A 98 10.05 -34.01 -14.94
C GLN A 98 10.20 -34.29 -16.44
N TYR A 99 9.36 -35.19 -16.97
CA TYR A 99 9.28 -35.42 -18.41
C TYR A 99 8.65 -34.23 -19.13
N GLY A 100 9.36 -33.68 -20.12
CA GLY A 100 8.94 -32.48 -20.85
C GLY A 100 7.71 -32.73 -21.73
N ILE A 101 6.63 -31.98 -21.48
CA ILE A 101 5.41 -31.96 -22.29
C ILE A 101 5.11 -30.53 -22.74
N ALA A 102 5.20 -30.29 -24.05
CA ALA A 102 4.84 -29.02 -24.66
C ALA A 102 3.31 -28.94 -24.84
N HIS A 103 2.67 -27.93 -24.25
CA HIS A 103 1.26 -27.64 -24.46
C HIS A 103 1.10 -26.35 -25.27
N ALA A 104 0.26 -26.41 -26.31
CA ALA A 104 0.34 -25.52 -27.46
C ALA A 104 -0.71 -24.41 -27.50
N GLY A 105 -0.31 -23.28 -28.10
CA GLY A 105 -1.17 -22.18 -28.53
C GLY A 105 -1.82 -21.39 -27.39
N PHE A 106 -2.35 -20.20 -27.66
CA PHE A 106 -3.23 -19.47 -26.74
C PHE A 106 -3.89 -18.26 -27.40
N THR A 107 -5.13 -17.98 -27.00
CA THR A 107 -5.79 -16.65 -27.07
C THR A 107 -6.52 -16.29 -25.76
N SER A 108 -6.49 -17.18 -24.76
CA SER A 108 -7.07 -17.02 -23.41
C SER A 108 -5.93 -16.84 -22.36
N ILE A 109 -6.12 -17.29 -21.10
CA ILE A 109 -5.12 -17.27 -20.00
C ILE A 109 -3.69 -17.61 -20.46
N SER A 110 -3.62 -18.52 -21.42
CA SER A 110 -2.44 -19.29 -22.00
C SER A 110 -1.55 -18.04 -22.44
N ASP A 111 -2.05 -16.96 -23.06
CA ASP A 111 -1.21 -15.86 -23.60
C ASP A 111 -0.50 -15.04 -22.50
N ALA A 112 -1.03 -15.02 -21.27
CA ALA A 112 -0.32 -14.41 -20.14
C ALA A 112 0.77 -15.35 -19.58
N LEU A 113 0.52 -16.66 -19.57
CA LEU A 113 1.53 -17.68 -19.24
C LEU A 113 2.62 -17.74 -20.32
N ALA A 114 2.25 -17.61 -21.59
CA ALA A 114 3.15 -17.55 -22.74
C ALA A 114 4.07 -16.34 -22.64
N ARG A 115 3.54 -15.14 -22.38
CA ARG A 115 4.35 -13.93 -22.14
C ARG A 115 5.24 -14.03 -20.90
N ALA A 116 4.74 -14.65 -19.82
CA ALA A 116 5.56 -14.91 -18.65
C ALA A 116 6.71 -15.88 -18.96
N SER A 117 6.48 -16.90 -19.80
CA SER A 117 7.52 -17.83 -20.28
C SER A 117 8.38 -17.30 -21.44
N SER A 118 7.97 -16.22 -22.13
CA SER A 118 8.71 -15.60 -23.24
C SER A 118 9.60 -14.43 -22.80
N GLY A 119 9.92 -14.34 -21.51
CA GLY A 119 10.80 -13.30 -20.96
C GLY A 119 10.14 -11.96 -20.62
N ASN A 120 8.83 -11.81 -20.81
CA ASN A 120 8.11 -10.56 -20.53
C ASN A 120 7.55 -10.45 -19.10
N SER A 121 7.94 -11.38 -18.21
CA SER A 121 7.78 -11.25 -16.76
C SER A 121 9.12 -10.94 -16.08
N GLN A 122 9.08 -10.19 -14.98
CA GLN A 122 10.24 -9.74 -14.23
C GLN A 122 9.98 -9.72 -12.72
N ASN A 123 11.03 -9.98 -11.94
CA ASN A 123 10.99 -9.89 -10.48
C ASN A 123 11.35 -8.47 -10.06
N LEU A 124 10.41 -7.76 -9.43
CA LEU A 124 10.64 -6.44 -8.85
C LEU A 124 11.74 -6.55 -7.80
N ASN A 125 12.89 -5.94 -8.08
CA ASN A 125 14.09 -5.95 -7.24
C ASN A 125 14.68 -7.35 -6.92
N GLY A 126 14.35 -8.38 -7.69
CA GLY A 126 14.79 -9.76 -7.45
C GLY A 126 14.20 -10.33 -6.15
N THR A 127 15.06 -10.78 -5.23
CA THR A 127 14.67 -11.15 -3.87
C THR A 127 14.57 -9.89 -3.00
N ILE A 128 13.42 -9.66 -2.39
CA ILE A 128 13.18 -8.59 -1.43
C ILE A 128 13.44 -9.14 -0.02
N SER A 129 14.10 -8.35 0.82
CA SER A 129 14.41 -8.62 2.23
C SER A 129 14.29 -7.31 3.02
N LYS A 130 13.14 -7.12 3.68
CA LYS A 130 12.80 -5.93 4.47
C LYS A 130 12.51 -6.31 5.92
N ALA A 131 13.29 -5.80 6.86
CA ALA A 131 13.00 -5.88 8.29
C ALA A 131 12.41 -4.55 8.75
N GLY A 132 11.18 -4.56 9.28
CA GLY A 132 10.53 -3.38 9.86
C GLY A 132 11.16 -2.93 11.19
N PRO A 133 10.87 -1.69 11.64
CA PRO A 133 11.32 -1.20 12.93
C PRO A 133 10.69 -1.97 14.11
N THR A 134 11.16 -1.69 15.34
CA THR A 134 10.46 -2.12 16.56
C THR A 134 9.10 -1.44 16.63
N LYS A 135 8.04 -2.18 17.01
CA LYS A 135 6.67 -1.76 16.77
C LYS A 135 5.91 -1.39 18.04
N VAL A 136 4.85 -0.62 17.83
CA VAL A 136 3.77 -0.39 18.80
C VAL A 136 2.49 -0.96 18.21
N VAL A 137 1.69 -1.67 19.02
CA VAL A 137 0.44 -2.28 18.56
C VAL A 137 -0.50 -1.20 18.03
N GLY A 138 -1.03 -1.41 16.83
CA GLY A 138 -1.87 -0.45 16.12
C GLY A 138 -1.11 0.69 15.43
N SER A 139 0.22 0.77 15.47
CA SER A 139 0.98 1.75 14.67
C SER A 139 1.37 1.18 13.31
N ALA A 140 1.17 1.96 12.24
CA ALA A 140 1.74 1.70 10.92
C ALA A 140 3.24 2.10 10.89
N SER A 141 4.02 1.46 10.02
CA SER A 141 5.48 1.69 9.91
C SER A 141 5.96 1.57 8.47
N SER A 142 6.80 2.50 8.03
CA SER A 142 7.48 2.49 6.73
C SER A 142 8.51 1.37 6.64
N LEU A 143 8.65 0.75 5.46
CA LEU A 143 9.78 -0.12 5.13
C LEU A 143 10.77 0.56 4.16
N TRP A 144 10.58 1.86 3.88
CA TRP A 144 11.37 2.62 2.91
C TRP A 144 12.88 2.63 3.24
N ARG A 145 13.23 2.89 4.50
CA ARG A 145 14.61 3.17 4.94
C ARG A 145 15.24 2.10 5.85
N VAL A 146 14.60 0.93 5.90
CA VAL A 146 15.01 -0.23 6.70
C VAL A 146 15.15 -1.47 5.82
N GLY A 147 15.79 -2.53 6.34
CA GLY A 147 16.07 -3.76 5.58
C GLY A 147 17.24 -3.66 4.61
N THR A 148 17.53 -4.78 3.93
CA THR A 148 18.71 -4.92 3.06
C THR A 148 18.39 -4.78 1.57
N GLN A 149 17.20 -5.20 1.13
CA GLN A 149 16.85 -5.24 -0.30
C GLN A 149 15.35 -4.97 -0.53
N PRO A 150 14.94 -3.92 -1.28
CA PRO A 150 15.76 -2.78 -1.71
C PRO A 150 16.55 -2.15 -0.57
N ILE A 151 17.72 -1.61 -0.90
CA ILE A 151 18.57 -0.86 0.04
C ILE A 151 17.80 0.31 0.68
N ALA A 152 18.20 0.73 1.87
CA ALA A 152 17.53 1.79 2.62
C ALA A 152 17.46 3.11 1.82
N GLY A 153 16.25 3.65 1.64
CA GLY A 153 16.03 4.93 0.97
C GLY A 153 16.37 6.16 1.80
N ALA A 154 16.50 7.30 1.14
CA ALA A 154 16.75 8.60 1.77
C ALA A 154 15.48 9.19 2.41
N ALA A 155 15.65 10.14 3.33
CA ALA A 155 14.56 11.04 3.74
C ALA A 155 14.15 11.97 2.57
N GLY A 156 13.00 12.63 2.69
CA GLY A 156 12.62 13.69 1.74
C GLY A 156 13.48 14.93 1.92
N ALA A 157 13.70 15.69 0.84
CA ALA A 157 14.29 17.02 0.96
C ALA A 157 13.34 17.98 1.69
N ALA A 158 13.89 19.10 2.18
CA ALA A 158 13.14 20.10 2.92
C ALA A 158 12.09 20.84 2.06
N ALA A 159 11.14 21.47 2.74
CA ALA A 159 10.30 22.50 2.14
C ALA A 159 11.16 23.66 1.57
N PRO A 160 10.72 24.34 0.49
CA PRO A 160 9.44 24.16 -0.20
C PRO A 160 9.46 23.06 -1.28
N GLY A 161 10.63 22.66 -1.77
CA GLY A 161 10.76 21.80 -2.96
C GLY A 161 10.41 20.32 -2.72
N GLY A 162 10.76 19.76 -1.56
CA GLY A 162 10.56 18.33 -1.28
C GLY A 162 11.23 17.40 -2.29
N THR A 163 10.69 16.19 -2.45
CA THR A 163 11.21 15.18 -3.38
C THR A 163 10.06 14.46 -4.07
N ALA A 164 9.87 14.73 -5.36
CA ALA A 164 9.06 13.88 -6.23
C ALA A 164 9.85 12.59 -6.51
N HIS A 165 9.27 11.45 -6.13
CA HIS A 165 9.96 10.17 -6.16
C HIS A 165 9.73 9.44 -7.48
N VAL A 166 10.75 8.75 -7.96
CA VAL A 166 10.77 7.95 -9.19
C VAL A 166 11.51 6.62 -8.98
N LYS A 167 11.36 5.67 -9.90
CA LYS A 167 11.98 4.33 -9.81
C LYS A 167 13.52 4.29 -9.67
N SER A 168 14.22 5.39 -9.95
CA SER A 168 15.68 5.53 -9.78
C SER A 168 16.10 6.03 -8.40
N ASN A 169 15.17 6.38 -7.51
CA ASN A 169 15.49 6.73 -6.13
C ASN A 169 16.00 5.50 -5.36
N THR A 170 17.11 5.67 -4.64
CA THR A 170 17.55 4.76 -3.58
C THR A 170 16.38 4.46 -2.64
N GLY A 171 16.03 3.19 -2.46
CA GLY A 171 14.84 2.74 -1.73
C GLY A 171 13.75 2.10 -2.60
N ALA A 172 13.66 2.49 -3.87
CA ALA A 172 12.68 1.94 -4.81
C ALA A 172 12.99 0.47 -5.17
N MET A 173 11.95 -0.32 -5.47
CA MET A 173 12.14 -1.60 -6.13
C MET A 173 12.60 -1.39 -7.57
N ALA A 174 13.74 -1.96 -7.96
CA ALA A 174 14.22 -1.91 -9.34
C ALA A 174 13.30 -2.72 -10.28
N PHE A 175 12.90 -2.10 -11.41
CA PHE A 175 12.22 -2.77 -12.51
C PHE A 175 12.50 -2.08 -13.85
N ASN A 176 12.39 -2.86 -14.93
CA ASN A 176 12.50 -2.40 -16.31
C ASN A 176 11.13 -1.98 -16.82
N ASN A 177 11.08 -0.89 -17.61
CA ASN A 177 9.86 -0.56 -18.35
C ASN A 177 9.74 -1.53 -19.54
N PRO A 178 8.52 -1.86 -19.96
CA PRO A 178 8.36 -2.61 -21.19
C PRO A 178 8.77 -1.75 -22.39
N SER A 179 9.19 -2.41 -23.47
CA SER A 179 9.45 -1.83 -24.80
C SER A 179 8.25 -1.05 -25.36
N SER A 180 7.04 -1.52 -25.04
CA SER A 180 5.76 -0.96 -25.45
C SER A 180 4.67 -1.29 -24.41
N GLY A 181 3.52 -0.62 -24.48
CA GLY A 181 2.38 -0.93 -23.60
C GLY A 181 2.59 -0.54 -22.13
N THR A 182 2.13 -1.39 -21.20
CA THR A 182 2.04 -1.09 -19.77
C THR A 182 2.53 -2.24 -18.90
N LEU A 183 3.14 -1.93 -17.75
CA LEU A 183 3.56 -2.92 -16.76
C LEU A 183 2.44 -3.18 -15.75
N HIS A 184 2.18 -4.44 -15.42
CA HIS A 184 1.16 -4.83 -14.43
C HIS A 184 1.72 -5.81 -13.40
N LEU A 185 1.25 -5.69 -12.16
CA LEU A 185 1.58 -6.55 -11.04
C LEU A 185 0.83 -7.90 -11.15
N VAL A 186 1.54 -9.04 -11.19
CA VAL A 186 0.97 -10.35 -11.58
C VAL A 186 1.09 -11.48 -10.56
N GLY A 187 2.07 -11.46 -9.66
CA GLY A 187 2.26 -12.50 -8.65
C GLY A 187 3.22 -12.02 -7.55
N ALA A 188 3.28 -12.73 -6.43
CA ALA A 188 4.39 -12.65 -5.47
C ALA A 188 4.45 -13.95 -4.68
N ASP A 189 5.65 -14.42 -4.40
CA ASP A 189 5.88 -15.48 -3.43
C ASP A 189 6.55 -14.81 -2.22
N PHE A 190 5.80 -14.62 -1.14
CA PHE A 190 6.21 -13.70 -0.07
C PHE A 190 5.89 -14.23 1.33
N SER A 191 6.80 -14.01 2.26
CA SER A 191 6.72 -14.50 3.64
C SER A 191 6.85 -13.37 4.66
N ALA A 192 6.32 -13.60 5.87
CA ALA A 192 6.49 -12.69 7.01
C ALA A 192 6.85 -13.50 8.27
N SER A 193 7.76 -12.95 9.07
CA SER A 193 8.21 -13.55 10.35
C SER A 193 7.31 -13.26 11.55
N ILE A 194 6.13 -12.66 11.33
CA ILE A 194 5.10 -12.45 12.36
C ILE A 194 3.72 -12.74 11.74
N ILE A 195 2.94 -13.59 12.40
CA ILE A 195 1.58 -13.97 11.99
C ILE A 195 0.61 -12.78 12.07
N ASN A 196 -0.46 -12.83 11.28
CA ASN A 196 -1.54 -11.85 11.21
C ASN A 196 -1.10 -10.43 10.82
N ASN A 197 0.15 -10.20 10.42
CA ASN A 197 0.63 -8.92 9.94
C ASN A 197 0.15 -8.65 8.48
N ALA A 198 0.20 -7.41 8.01
CA ALA A 198 -0.08 -7.05 6.61
C ALA A 198 0.79 -5.89 6.15
N VAL A 199 1.12 -5.89 4.86
CA VAL A 199 1.98 -4.89 4.22
C VAL A 199 1.29 -4.36 2.97
N MET A 200 1.32 -3.04 2.79
CA MET A 200 0.88 -2.36 1.59
C MET A 200 2.05 -2.22 0.63
N LEU A 201 1.86 -2.64 -0.62
CA LEU A 201 2.68 -2.20 -1.75
C LEU A 201 2.07 -0.90 -2.28
N TYR A 202 2.89 0.14 -2.44
CA TYR A 202 2.44 1.47 -2.87
C TYR A 202 3.46 2.14 -3.79
N ASP A 203 3.01 3.06 -4.64
CA ASP A 203 3.89 4.01 -5.32
C ASP A 203 4.10 5.20 -4.39
N ARG A 204 5.34 5.44 -3.95
CA ARG A 204 5.72 6.64 -3.19
C ARG A 204 5.81 7.80 -4.18
N LEU A 205 4.87 8.74 -4.12
CA LEU A 205 4.77 9.81 -5.13
C LEU A 205 5.66 11.01 -4.78
N PHE A 206 5.62 11.44 -3.53
CA PHE A 206 6.32 12.62 -3.05
C PHE A 206 6.62 12.52 -1.56
N SER A 207 7.71 13.13 -1.11
CA SER A 207 7.90 13.40 0.32
C SER A 207 8.67 14.70 0.57
N VAL A 208 8.23 15.48 1.54
CA VAL A 208 8.86 16.74 1.96
C VAL A 208 9.10 16.72 3.47
N ALA A 209 10.29 17.11 3.91
CA ALA A 209 10.64 17.22 5.32
C ALA A 209 10.13 18.54 5.90
N LYS A 210 9.45 18.45 7.06
CA LYS A 210 8.98 19.58 7.87
C LYS A 210 10.07 19.99 8.87
N THR A 211 10.28 21.28 9.07
CA THR A 211 11.14 21.78 10.16
C THR A 211 10.39 21.63 11.48
N ILE A 212 10.71 20.60 12.26
CA ILE A 212 9.92 20.21 13.44
C ILE A 212 10.11 21.14 14.64
N ALA A 213 11.26 21.84 14.71
CA ALA A 213 11.55 22.89 15.68
C ALA A 213 10.84 24.22 15.37
N SER A 214 9.72 24.18 14.62
CA SER A 214 8.99 25.36 14.15
C SER A 214 7.48 25.13 14.07
N VAL A 215 6.72 26.01 14.72
CA VAL A 215 5.25 26.12 14.59
C VAL A 215 4.83 26.97 13.39
N ALA A 216 5.77 27.49 12.60
CA ALA A 216 5.44 28.27 11.41
C ALA A 216 4.80 27.39 10.32
N ASN A 217 4.06 28.06 9.43
CA ASN A 217 3.66 27.47 8.16
C ASN A 217 4.90 27.30 7.28
N GLU A 218 5.09 26.10 6.73
CA GLU A 218 6.05 25.84 5.67
C GLU A 218 5.28 25.63 4.36
N SER A 219 5.42 26.57 3.43
CA SER A 219 4.89 26.42 2.08
C SER A 219 5.60 25.26 1.37
N VAL A 220 4.83 24.51 0.57
CA VAL A 220 5.34 23.45 -0.29
C VAL A 220 4.98 23.82 -1.73
N THR A 221 5.96 23.70 -2.63
CA THR A 221 5.82 23.99 -4.06
C THR A 221 6.21 22.79 -4.94
N GLY A 222 6.69 21.70 -4.32
CA GLY A 222 6.94 20.44 -4.99
C GLY A 222 5.65 19.68 -5.29
N VAL A 223 5.44 19.34 -6.56
CA VAL A 223 4.29 18.57 -7.04
C VAL A 223 4.76 17.17 -7.47
N PRO A 224 4.03 16.07 -7.14
CA PRO A 224 4.40 14.74 -7.62
C PRO A 224 4.19 14.62 -9.15
N THR A 225 4.95 13.74 -9.80
CA THR A 225 4.91 13.58 -11.27
C THR A 225 3.91 12.53 -11.78
N ARG A 226 3.11 11.94 -10.89
CA ARG A 226 2.15 10.86 -11.17
C ARG A 226 0.90 10.98 -10.29
N TYR A 227 -0.19 10.40 -10.75
CA TYR A 227 -1.52 10.46 -10.16
C TYR A 227 -1.98 11.91 -9.89
N GLN A 228 -1.89 12.76 -10.92
CA GLN A 228 -2.14 14.21 -10.86
C GLN A 228 -3.37 14.66 -11.66
N SER A 229 -4.00 13.78 -12.43
CA SER A 229 -5.22 14.11 -13.18
C SER A 229 -6.43 14.27 -12.25
N SER A 230 -7.26 15.30 -12.48
CA SER A 230 -8.57 15.48 -11.86
C SER A 230 -9.69 14.68 -12.56
N THR A 231 -9.40 14.07 -13.70
CA THR A 231 -10.37 13.37 -14.53
C THR A 231 -10.50 11.91 -14.10
N ALA A 232 -11.63 11.55 -13.47
CA ALA A 232 -11.84 10.25 -12.82
C ALA A 232 -11.74 9.01 -13.73
N THR A 233 -11.77 9.18 -15.06
CA THR A 233 -11.58 8.12 -16.06
C THR A 233 -10.11 7.89 -16.47
N THR A 234 -9.25 8.90 -16.33
CA THR A 234 -7.80 8.84 -16.65
C THR A 234 -7.08 7.87 -15.73
N GLU A 235 -6.10 7.10 -16.21
CA GLU A 235 -5.33 6.19 -15.33
C GLU A 235 -4.52 6.94 -14.26
N ASP A 236 -4.00 8.12 -14.61
CA ASP A 236 -3.31 9.06 -13.73
C ASP A 236 -4.26 9.83 -12.77
N TYR A 237 -5.43 9.29 -12.44
CA TYR A 237 -6.38 9.97 -11.56
C TYR A 237 -5.90 9.99 -10.10
N ALA A 238 -5.93 11.16 -9.47
CA ALA A 238 -5.47 11.37 -8.09
C ALA A 238 -6.35 10.72 -6.99
N GLY A 239 -7.54 10.23 -7.33
CA GLY A 239 -8.42 9.55 -6.36
C GLY A 239 -7.82 8.24 -5.86
N GLY A 240 -7.66 8.13 -4.54
CA GLY A 240 -6.93 7.05 -3.88
C GLY A 240 -5.52 7.43 -3.41
N ASN A 241 -4.98 8.57 -3.82
CA ASN A 241 -3.73 9.09 -3.25
C ASN A 241 -3.91 9.39 -1.75
N PHE A 242 -2.89 9.12 -0.93
CA PHE A 242 -2.94 9.33 0.50
C PHE A 242 -1.69 9.98 1.07
N LEU A 243 -1.92 10.77 2.11
CA LEU A 243 -0.91 11.46 2.91
C LEU A 243 -0.64 10.67 4.19
N PHE A 244 0.62 10.59 4.62
CA PHE A 244 1.00 10.14 5.96
C PHE A 244 2.24 10.88 6.46
N MET A 245 2.45 10.89 7.78
CA MET A 245 3.62 11.51 8.40
C MET A 245 4.61 10.41 8.81
N GLU A 246 5.79 10.39 8.17
CA GLU A 246 6.84 9.39 8.35
C GLU A 246 7.98 9.95 9.21
N VAL A 247 8.29 9.29 10.33
CA VAL A 247 9.39 9.66 11.23
C VAL A 247 10.73 9.32 10.56
N GLY A 248 11.51 10.37 10.25
CA GLY A 248 12.72 10.27 9.45
C GLY A 248 14.00 10.23 10.29
N ALA A 249 14.76 9.14 10.16
CA ALA A 249 16.13 8.89 10.61
C ALA A 249 16.40 8.95 12.12
N THR A 250 15.97 10.02 12.77
CA THR A 250 16.13 10.27 14.20
C THR A 250 14.76 10.18 14.86
N ALA A 251 14.66 9.43 15.97
CA ALA A 251 13.42 9.30 16.72
C ALA A 251 12.90 10.67 17.19
N TYR A 252 11.59 10.88 17.13
CA TYR A 252 10.94 12.15 17.44
C TYR A 252 10.79 12.33 18.95
N ALA A 253 11.07 13.52 19.48
CA ALA A 253 10.90 13.79 20.91
C ALA A 253 9.44 13.60 21.37
N ASN A 254 9.26 13.21 22.64
CA ASN A 254 7.94 13.14 23.26
C ASN A 254 7.42 14.57 23.56
N THR A 255 6.79 15.17 22.54
CA THR A 255 6.09 16.46 22.63
C THR A 255 4.67 16.26 22.10
N ALA A 256 3.65 16.64 22.87
CA ALA A 256 2.26 16.62 22.41
C ALA A 256 2.05 17.66 21.31
N HIS A 257 1.55 17.22 20.14
CA HIS A 257 1.43 18.06 18.95
C HIS A 257 0.34 17.54 18.00
N ASN A 258 -0.11 18.41 17.10
CA ASN A 258 -1.04 18.10 16.01
C ASN A 258 -0.46 18.55 14.67
N TRP A 259 -0.87 17.87 13.61
CA TRP A 259 -0.64 18.24 12.23
C TRP A 259 -1.81 19.12 11.77
N GLY A 260 -1.48 20.39 11.47
CA GLY A 260 -2.45 21.49 11.34
C GLY A 260 -2.93 22.06 12.68
N VAL A 261 -3.59 23.21 12.62
CA VAL A 261 -4.30 23.87 13.73
C VAL A 261 -5.64 24.37 13.18
N ALA A 262 -6.76 24.10 13.87
CA ALA A 262 -8.08 24.44 13.34
C ALA A 262 -8.39 25.94 13.45
N GLY A 263 -8.98 26.51 12.40
CA GLY A 263 -9.67 27.80 12.44
C GLY A 263 -8.88 28.98 11.86
N GLY A 264 -8.21 28.82 10.72
CA GLY A 264 -7.65 29.96 9.97
C GLY A 264 -6.44 29.62 9.11
N SER A 265 -5.64 30.63 8.76
CA SER A 265 -4.45 30.48 7.89
C SER A 265 -3.32 29.58 8.44
N ASN A 266 -3.53 28.94 9.59
CA ASN A 266 -2.58 28.10 10.33
C ASN A 266 -2.80 26.58 10.05
N GLU A 267 -3.34 26.23 8.89
CA GLU A 267 -3.79 24.88 8.53
C GLU A 267 -2.81 24.17 7.59
N CYS A 268 -2.86 22.83 7.55
CA CYS A 268 -2.20 22.07 6.48
C CYS A 268 -3.09 22.12 5.24
N LEU A 269 -2.54 22.53 4.10
CA LEU A 269 -3.29 22.81 2.87
C LEU A 269 -2.83 21.90 1.73
N TYR A 270 -3.78 21.39 0.95
CA TYR A 270 -3.54 20.47 -0.16
C TYR A 270 -4.42 20.78 -1.38
N ARG A 271 -4.01 20.30 -2.56
CA ARG A 271 -4.86 20.26 -3.77
C ARG A 271 -5.58 18.91 -3.83
N ASN A 272 -6.91 18.90 -3.89
CA ASN A 272 -7.68 17.65 -3.85
C ASN A 272 -7.75 16.92 -5.20
N GLN A 273 -8.33 15.71 -5.23
CA GLN A 273 -8.54 14.93 -6.46
C GLN A 273 -9.40 15.59 -7.55
N ALA A 274 -10.09 16.69 -7.25
CA ALA A 274 -10.88 17.46 -8.23
C ALA A 274 -10.07 18.63 -8.82
N GLY A 275 -8.86 18.90 -8.34
CA GLY A 275 -8.09 20.10 -8.67
C GLY A 275 -8.55 21.35 -7.92
N THR A 276 -9.17 21.19 -6.75
CA THR A 276 -9.48 22.30 -5.84
C THR A 276 -8.29 22.58 -4.94
N ASP A 277 -7.67 23.74 -5.13
CA ASP A 277 -6.52 24.20 -4.33
C ASP A 277 -6.92 24.56 -2.90
N ASN A 278 -5.93 24.57 -2.00
CA ASN A 278 -6.08 25.02 -0.60
C ASN A 278 -7.21 24.34 0.18
N SER A 279 -7.47 23.07 -0.13
CA SER A 279 -8.35 22.22 0.67
C SER A 279 -7.70 21.97 2.04
N ILE A 280 -8.50 22.07 3.10
CA ILE A 280 -8.02 22.08 4.50
C ILE A 280 -7.93 20.65 5.00
N LEU A 281 -6.73 20.22 5.40
CA LEU A 281 -6.52 18.92 6.05
C LEU A 281 -7.15 18.96 7.46
N PRO A 282 -8.11 18.07 7.79
CA PRO A 282 -8.65 17.99 9.14
C PRO A 282 -7.54 17.72 10.15
N VAL A 283 -7.53 18.47 11.26
CA VAL A 283 -6.47 18.41 12.27
C VAL A 283 -6.29 16.99 12.78
N LEU A 284 -5.06 16.50 12.68
CA LEU A 284 -4.70 15.13 13.04
C LEU A 284 -3.69 15.16 14.18
N ALA A 285 -4.02 14.53 15.31
CA ALA A 285 -3.09 14.39 16.42
C ALA A 285 -1.84 13.60 15.99
N GLY A 286 -0.66 14.13 16.30
CA GLY A 286 0.57 13.36 16.27
C GLY A 286 0.62 12.35 17.42
N ASN A 287 1.67 11.53 17.50
CA ASN A 287 1.74 10.42 18.44
C ASN A 287 2.85 10.57 19.50
N PRO A 288 2.63 11.36 20.57
CA PRO A 288 3.58 11.54 21.68
C PRO A 288 3.71 10.29 22.61
N GLY A 289 3.35 9.09 22.13
CA GLY A 289 3.15 7.91 22.95
C GLY A 289 4.40 7.27 23.57
N GLY A 290 4.91 7.84 24.66
CA GLY A 290 5.66 7.18 25.75
C GLY A 290 7.10 6.74 25.46
N VAL A 291 7.39 6.34 24.23
CA VAL A 291 8.74 6.12 23.67
C VAL A 291 8.90 7.13 22.54
N ALA A 292 10.06 7.80 22.47
CA ALA A 292 10.41 8.70 21.37
C ALA A 292 10.05 8.03 20.04
N THR A 293 9.30 8.72 19.17
CA THR A 293 8.58 8.01 18.11
C THR A 293 9.58 7.33 17.20
N ILE A 294 9.44 6.01 17.07
CA ILE A 294 10.51 5.15 16.58
C ILE A 294 10.77 5.52 15.11
N ALA A 295 12.04 5.59 14.70
CA ALA A 295 12.39 5.88 13.32
C ALA A 295 11.67 4.91 12.37
N ASP A 296 11.18 5.44 11.25
CA ASP A 296 10.32 4.75 10.27
C ASP A 296 8.90 4.38 10.76
N ARG A 297 8.50 4.67 12.01
CA ARG A 297 7.09 4.63 12.41
C ARG A 297 6.31 5.76 11.73
N PHE A 298 4.99 5.60 11.56
CA PHE A 298 4.12 6.72 11.22
C PHE A 298 3.83 7.53 12.49
N ASP A 299 3.93 8.86 12.42
CA ASP A 299 3.49 9.75 13.50
C ASP A 299 2.01 10.08 13.34
N MET A 300 1.18 9.14 13.80
CA MET A 300 -0.25 9.13 13.61
C MET A 300 -0.94 8.39 14.76
N PRO A 301 -2.26 8.61 14.98
CA PRO A 301 -3.03 7.85 15.96
C PRO A 301 -3.00 6.35 15.67
N VAL A 302 -3.13 5.53 16.72
CA VAL A 302 -3.19 4.07 16.54
C VAL A 302 -4.45 3.65 15.77
N ASN A 303 -4.29 2.63 14.93
CA ASN A 303 -5.27 2.07 13.99
C ASN A 303 -5.58 2.94 12.76
N THR A 304 -4.75 3.94 12.42
CA THR A 304 -4.73 4.56 11.08
C THR A 304 -3.35 4.49 10.43
N TRP A 305 -3.33 4.68 9.11
CA TRP A 305 -2.14 4.78 8.24
C TRP A 305 -2.26 5.89 7.17
N PHE A 306 -3.36 6.65 7.17
CA PHE A 306 -3.61 7.76 6.24
C PHE A 306 -4.17 8.97 7.00
N ALA A 307 -3.75 10.17 6.62
CA ALA A 307 -4.30 11.40 7.14
C ALA A 307 -5.74 11.59 6.60
N PRO A 308 -6.70 12.07 7.41
CA PRO A 308 -8.04 12.38 6.92
C PRO A 308 -7.99 13.48 5.86
N LEU A 309 -8.97 13.50 4.96
CA LEU A 309 -9.21 14.59 4.01
C LEU A 309 -10.53 15.31 4.33
N ALA A 310 -10.76 16.47 3.72
CA ALA A 310 -12.00 17.22 3.85
C ALA A 310 -13.22 16.40 3.37
N SER A 311 -14.41 16.74 3.90
CA SER A 311 -15.64 15.99 3.66
C SER A 311 -16.06 16.00 2.18
N GLY A 312 -15.88 14.88 1.50
CA GLY A 312 -16.22 14.69 0.08
C GLY A 312 -14.99 14.38 -0.79
N ASP A 313 -13.79 14.63 -0.28
CA ASP A 313 -12.56 14.28 -0.96
C ASP A 313 -12.26 12.78 -0.89
N THR A 314 -11.53 12.31 -1.90
CA THR A 314 -11.14 10.92 -2.09
C THR A 314 -9.67 10.76 -2.53
N GLY A 315 -8.88 11.84 -2.59
CA GLY A 315 -7.44 11.80 -2.81
C GLY A 315 -6.74 13.17 -2.76
N ILE A 316 -5.43 13.15 -2.53
CA ILE A 316 -4.55 14.33 -2.51
C ILE A 316 -3.63 14.37 -3.74
N MET A 317 -3.56 15.49 -4.44
CA MET A 317 -2.64 15.70 -5.56
C MET A 317 -1.25 16.13 -5.07
N ASP A 318 -1.20 17.19 -4.26
CA ASP A 318 0.03 17.76 -3.68
C ASP A 318 -0.28 18.48 -2.36
N LEU A 319 0.77 18.99 -1.72
CA LEU A 319 0.70 19.86 -0.54
C LEU A 319 1.04 21.29 -0.96
N ALA A 320 0.28 22.26 -0.47
CA ALA A 320 0.57 23.69 -0.58
C ALA A 320 1.19 24.25 0.72
N GLN A 321 0.82 23.69 1.88
CA GLN A 321 1.29 24.14 3.18
C GLN A 321 1.32 23.02 4.23
N MET A 322 2.39 22.97 5.03
CA MET A 322 2.51 22.12 6.22
C MET A 322 2.58 22.97 7.50
N ARG A 323 2.04 22.45 8.61
CA ARG A 323 2.22 23.04 9.95
C ARG A 323 2.20 21.98 11.05
N CYS A 324 3.00 22.20 12.09
CA CYS A 324 2.92 21.50 13.37
C CYS A 324 2.36 22.46 14.44
N SER A 325 1.52 21.98 15.37
CA SER A 325 0.98 22.80 16.45
C SER A 325 1.97 23.08 17.59
N ALA A 326 3.12 22.41 17.62
CA ALA A 326 4.18 22.58 18.63
C ALA A 326 5.57 22.63 17.99
N SER A 327 6.53 23.26 18.68
CA SER A 327 7.94 23.14 18.34
C SER A 327 8.52 21.92 19.06
N VAL A 328 9.22 21.06 18.33
CA VAL A 328 9.74 19.79 18.81
C VAL A 328 11.26 19.78 18.69
N ALA A 329 11.94 19.51 19.81
CA ALA A 329 13.38 19.76 19.96
C ALA A 329 14.28 18.80 19.15
N THR A 330 13.87 17.54 18.94
CA THR A 330 14.67 16.53 18.23
C THR A 330 13.81 15.55 17.43
N GLY A 331 14.42 14.99 16.37
CA GLY A 331 13.80 14.13 15.37
C GLY A 331 13.89 14.72 13.96
N ALA A 332 13.41 13.99 12.96
CA ALA A 332 12.97 14.59 11.70
C ALA A 332 11.68 13.90 11.23
N LEU A 333 10.92 14.58 10.38
CA LEU A 333 9.61 14.10 9.95
C LEU A 333 9.28 14.54 8.53
N ASN A 334 8.71 13.62 7.76
CA ASN A 334 8.37 13.79 6.36
C ASN A 334 6.86 13.70 6.19
N PHE A 335 6.25 14.65 5.48
CA PHE A 335 4.93 14.48 4.91
C PHE A 335 5.10 13.69 3.60
N VAL A 336 4.45 12.55 3.46
CA VAL A 336 4.63 11.61 2.34
C VAL A 336 3.31 11.35 1.64
N ILE A 337 3.28 11.54 0.32
CA ILE A 337 2.15 11.18 -0.54
C ILE A 337 2.43 9.84 -1.22
N GLY A 338 1.48 8.92 -1.19
CA GLY A 338 1.54 7.62 -1.86
C GLY A 338 0.26 7.25 -2.62
N HIS A 339 0.32 6.24 -3.50
CA HIS A 339 -0.84 5.61 -4.14
C HIS A 339 -0.86 4.10 -3.86
N PRO A 340 -1.97 3.51 -3.38
CA PRO A 340 -2.02 2.12 -2.95
C PRO A 340 -2.16 1.15 -4.13
N ILE A 341 -1.29 0.15 -4.22
CA ILE A 341 -1.27 -0.82 -5.33
C ILE A 341 -1.91 -2.16 -4.89
N GLY A 342 -1.67 -2.58 -3.65
CA GLY A 342 -2.34 -3.74 -3.06
C GLY A 342 -1.84 -4.13 -1.67
N ILE A 343 -2.69 -4.83 -0.92
CA ILE A 343 -2.36 -5.35 0.41
C ILE A 343 -2.01 -6.83 0.31
N MET A 344 -0.83 -7.20 0.80
CA MET A 344 -0.48 -8.58 1.12
C MET A 344 -0.67 -8.81 2.63
N ALA A 345 -1.27 -9.93 3.00
CA ALA A 345 -1.55 -10.31 4.37
C ALA A 345 -0.99 -11.71 4.65
N PHE A 346 -0.61 -11.97 5.89
CA PHE A 346 0.15 -13.16 6.27
C PHE A 346 -0.56 -13.89 7.42
N PRO A 347 -1.54 -14.77 7.13
CA PRO A 347 -2.25 -15.57 8.13
C PRO A 347 -1.39 -16.75 8.63
N VAL A 348 -0.24 -17.01 7.98
CA VAL A 348 0.76 -18.01 8.39
C VAL A 348 2.13 -17.35 8.49
N ILE A 349 2.89 -17.72 9.52
CA ILE A 349 4.24 -17.23 9.83
C ILE A 349 5.32 -18.07 9.11
N ASN A 350 6.45 -17.43 8.74
CA ASN A 350 7.64 -18.07 8.15
C ASN A 350 7.40 -18.95 6.91
N SER A 351 6.23 -18.82 6.29
CA SER A 351 5.79 -19.58 5.12
C SER A 351 5.80 -18.68 3.88
N LEU A 352 6.29 -19.21 2.76
CA LEU A 352 6.25 -18.52 1.48
C LEU A 352 4.84 -18.65 0.90
N LEU A 353 4.06 -17.57 0.93
CA LEU A 353 2.67 -17.56 0.47
C LEU A 353 2.61 -17.08 -1.00
N PRO A 354 1.98 -17.84 -1.90
CA PRO A 354 1.78 -17.44 -3.30
C PRO A 354 0.56 -16.52 -3.43
N PHE A 355 0.82 -15.23 -3.67
CA PHE A 355 -0.16 -14.20 -4.00
C PHE A 355 -0.35 -14.14 -5.52
N ASP A 356 -1.55 -14.44 -6.01
CA ASP A 356 -1.89 -14.45 -7.43
C ASP A 356 -2.68 -13.18 -7.81
N TRP A 357 -2.08 -12.31 -8.63
CA TRP A 357 -2.78 -11.18 -9.25
C TRP A 357 -3.31 -11.50 -10.67
N LEU A 358 -2.94 -12.66 -11.25
CA LEU A 358 -3.06 -12.98 -12.68
C LEU A 358 -4.37 -13.68 -13.07
N THR A 359 -4.98 -14.48 -12.19
CA THR A 359 -6.27 -15.14 -12.49
C THR A 359 -7.45 -14.18 -12.74
N ASN A 360 -7.25 -12.87 -12.62
CA ASN A 360 -8.24 -11.83 -12.86
C ASN A 360 -7.75 -10.85 -13.95
N ARG A 361 -7.65 -11.34 -15.19
CA ARG A 361 -7.03 -10.70 -16.38
C ARG A 361 -7.35 -9.22 -16.66
N ASN A 362 -8.46 -8.67 -16.15
CA ASN A 362 -8.86 -7.27 -16.37
C ASN A 362 -8.52 -6.34 -15.18
N GLN A 363 -7.86 -6.83 -14.13
CA GLN A 363 -7.78 -6.17 -12.81
C GLN A 363 -6.39 -6.25 -12.12
N ALA A 364 -5.34 -6.62 -12.86
CA ALA A 364 -3.96 -6.50 -12.41
C ALA A 364 -3.57 -5.00 -12.32
N PRO A 365 -3.18 -4.47 -11.14
CA PRO A 365 -2.83 -3.05 -10.99
C PRO A 365 -1.72 -2.63 -11.95
N ARG A 366 -1.91 -1.52 -12.67
CA ARG A 366 -0.85 -0.92 -13.48
C ARG A 366 0.24 -0.38 -12.56
N ILE A 367 1.49 -0.67 -12.92
CA ILE A 367 2.69 0.02 -12.43
C ILE A 367 3.04 1.07 -13.47
N PHE A 368 3.26 2.32 -13.04
CA PHE A 368 3.73 3.37 -13.95
C PHE A 368 5.23 3.24 -14.22
N ASP A 369 5.62 3.63 -15.42
CA ASP A 369 6.97 3.63 -15.99
C ASP A 369 8.06 4.33 -15.16
N ASN A 370 7.66 5.16 -14.19
CA ASN A 370 8.56 5.84 -13.25
C ASN A 370 8.14 5.64 -11.79
N ALA A 371 7.29 4.66 -11.46
CA ALA A 371 6.78 4.41 -10.11
C ALA A 371 7.91 4.14 -9.10
N CYS A 372 7.89 4.81 -7.95
CA CYS A 372 8.79 4.53 -6.84
C CYS A 372 8.13 3.50 -5.93
N LEU A 373 8.21 2.23 -6.34
CA LEU A 373 7.57 1.14 -5.62
C LEU A 373 8.23 0.91 -4.26
N ALA A 374 7.43 1.05 -3.21
CA ALA A 374 7.83 0.98 -1.81
C ALA A 374 6.80 0.17 -0.99
N MET A 375 7.14 -0.12 0.26
CA MET A 375 6.28 -0.88 1.17
C MET A 375 6.14 -0.19 2.53
N PHE A 376 4.97 -0.33 3.16
CA PHE A 376 4.77 0.00 4.57
C PHE A 376 3.84 -1.03 5.23
N GLU A 377 4.03 -1.24 6.53
CA GLU A 377 3.23 -2.11 7.36
C GLU A 377 1.94 -1.41 7.78
N LEU A 378 0.81 -2.11 7.63
CA LEU A 378 -0.48 -1.68 8.20
C LEU A 378 -0.43 -1.75 9.75
N PRO A 379 -1.32 -1.05 10.47
CA PRO A 379 -1.38 -0.98 11.94
C PRO A 379 -1.04 -2.30 12.66
N ALA A 380 0.16 -2.38 13.24
CA ALA A 380 0.77 -3.66 13.58
C ALA A 380 -0.02 -4.46 14.64
N PRO A 381 -0.20 -5.80 14.47
CA PRO A 381 -0.90 -6.63 15.44
C PRO A 381 -0.07 -6.95 16.71
N ALA A 382 1.25 -6.73 16.66
CA ALA A 382 2.21 -7.07 17.72
C ALA A 382 3.35 -6.06 17.78
N THR A 383 4.12 -6.05 18.87
CA THR A 383 5.29 -5.16 19.09
C THR A 383 6.57 -5.64 18.40
N THR A 384 6.67 -6.93 18.07
CA THR A 384 7.88 -7.51 17.47
C THR A 384 8.10 -7.02 16.05
N ALA A 385 9.33 -6.60 15.74
CA ALA A 385 9.76 -6.29 14.37
C ALA A 385 9.45 -7.47 13.42
N THR A 386 9.10 -7.17 12.17
CA THR A 386 8.81 -8.21 11.17
C THR A 386 9.80 -8.12 10.02
N THR A 387 10.55 -9.19 9.81
CA THR A 387 11.22 -9.48 8.55
C THR A 387 10.22 -10.04 7.55
N TYR A 388 10.22 -9.47 6.35
CA TYR A 388 9.56 -9.96 5.16
C TYR A 388 10.60 -10.40 4.13
N THR A 389 10.37 -11.53 3.48
CA THR A 389 11.29 -12.07 2.47
C THR A 389 10.53 -12.78 1.37
N GLY A 390 10.94 -12.58 0.12
CA GLY A 390 10.31 -13.22 -1.03
C GLY A 390 10.60 -12.49 -2.34
N MET A 391 9.74 -12.68 -3.34
CA MET A 391 9.81 -12.05 -4.65
C MET A 391 8.43 -11.48 -5.03
N ILE A 392 8.41 -10.38 -5.78
CA ILE A 392 7.19 -9.80 -6.35
C ILE A 392 7.35 -9.73 -7.87
N TYR A 393 6.33 -10.12 -8.62
CA TYR A 393 6.38 -10.34 -10.07
C TYR A 393 5.50 -9.33 -10.82
N ALA A 394 6.04 -8.77 -11.90
CA ALA A 394 5.31 -7.92 -12.83
C ALA A 394 5.49 -8.42 -14.28
N THR A 395 4.52 -8.16 -15.15
CA THR A 395 4.53 -8.61 -16.56
C THR A 395 4.06 -7.48 -17.49
N SER A 396 4.65 -7.41 -18.69
CA SER A 396 4.26 -6.48 -19.75
C SER A 396 2.92 -6.87 -20.40
N ALA A 397 2.05 -5.88 -20.64
CA ALA A 397 0.82 -6.03 -21.42
C ALA A 397 1.05 -6.08 -22.95
N ALA A 398 2.25 -5.76 -23.43
CA ALA A 398 2.64 -5.76 -24.85
C ALA A 398 3.95 -6.54 -25.07
N PRO A 399 4.25 -7.00 -26.31
CA PRO A 399 5.42 -7.83 -26.60
C PRO A 399 6.75 -7.08 -26.50
#